data_AF-A6J1B9-F1
#
_entry.id   AF-A6J1B9-F1
#
_cell.length_a   1.000
_cell.length_b   1.000
_cell.length_c   1.000
_cell.angle_alpha   90.00
_cell.angle_beta   90.00
_cell.angle_gamma   90.00
#
_symmetry.space_group_name_H-M   'P 1'
#
loop_
_entity.id
_entity.type
_entity.pdbx_description
1 polymer ?
#
loop_
_entity_poly.entity_id
_entity_poly.type
_entity_poly.pdbx_seq_one_letter_code
_entity_poly.pdbx_strand_id
1 'polypeptide(L)'
;METMHKRTQRIQDDIINLRSQQQSSHEGTRNILKQMEEKLRKTTEDTDIYENRYREMSKTLEYLKNSVEKLFKKINCNATEILGKLGETGKITDSNLQQYFAIIEKKTNDLLLLESFRRLQEAEGPDVDVPQPFVNPFWGGSALLKPPEPLRVVPPVFGADSFSDKVEEGSELGTNSQFLTELCPGCSGIPSGPQ
;
A
#
# COMPACT_ATOMS: atom_id res chain seq x y z
N MET A 1 -73.64 40.50 -36.78
CA MET A 1 -72.33 40.46 -37.48
C MET A 1 -71.15 40.48 -36.49
N GLU A 2 -71.26 41.24 -35.39
CA GLU A 2 -70.25 41.38 -34.33
C GLU A 2 -69.94 40.08 -33.55
N THR A 3 -70.94 39.23 -33.32
CA THR A 3 -70.77 37.94 -32.63
C THR A 3 -69.93 36.91 -33.41
N MET A 4 -69.97 36.96 -34.74
CA MET A 4 -69.16 36.08 -35.60
C MET A 4 -67.70 36.52 -35.61
N HIS A 5 -67.43 37.82 -35.68
CA HIS A 5 -66.06 38.36 -35.61
C HIS A 5 -65.38 38.00 -34.29
N LYS A 6 -66.11 38.12 -33.17
CA LYS A 6 -65.61 37.73 -31.84
C LYS A 6 -65.29 36.23 -31.75
N ARG A 7 -66.06 35.37 -32.42
CA ARG A 7 -65.78 33.93 -32.49
C ARG A 7 -64.55 33.63 -33.33
N THR A 8 -64.41 34.28 -34.48
CA THR A 8 -63.22 34.15 -35.34
C THR A 8 -61.96 34.59 -34.60
N GLN A 9 -62.01 35.69 -33.86
CA GLN A 9 -60.87 36.18 -33.08
C GLN A 9 -60.47 35.20 -31.99
N ARG A 10 -61.43 34.67 -31.21
CA ARG A 10 -61.14 33.63 -30.20
C ARG A 10 -60.46 32.40 -30.79
N ILE A 11 -60.96 31.92 -31.93
CA ILE A 11 -60.38 30.76 -32.61
C ILE A 11 -58.95 31.08 -33.09
N GLN A 12 -58.68 32.29 -33.59
CA GLN A 12 -57.33 32.71 -33.96
C GLN A 12 -56.38 32.75 -32.76
N ASP A 13 -56.84 33.30 -31.63
CA ASP A 13 -56.06 33.36 -30.39
C ASP A 13 -55.74 31.94 -29.87
N ASP A 14 -56.72 31.04 -29.91
CA ASP A 14 -56.53 29.63 -29.54
C ASP A 14 -55.52 28.91 -30.45
N ILE A 15 -55.57 29.17 -31.77
CA ILE A 15 -54.60 28.61 -32.73
C ILE A 15 -53.18 29.11 -32.41
N ILE A 16 -53.02 30.39 -32.11
CA ILE A 16 -51.71 30.97 -31.76
C ILE A 16 -51.19 30.34 -30.47
N ASN A 17 -52.04 30.21 -29.45
CA ASN A 17 -51.68 29.60 -28.17
C ASN A 17 -51.27 28.13 -28.34
N LEU A 18 -52.07 27.33 -29.04
CA LEU A 18 -51.77 25.92 -29.29
C LEU A 18 -50.48 25.73 -30.08
N ARG A 19 -50.20 26.58 -31.07
CA ARG A 19 -48.92 26.56 -31.81
C ARG A 19 -47.74 26.90 -30.91
N SER A 20 -47.87 27.91 -30.05
CA SER A 20 -46.84 28.28 -29.08
C SER A 20 -46.58 27.15 -28.07
N GLN A 21 -47.63 26.52 -27.57
CA GLN A 21 -47.54 25.38 -26.67
C GLN A 21 -46.88 24.17 -27.35
N GLN A 22 -47.23 23.90 -28.60
CA GLN A 22 -46.60 22.83 -29.38
C GLN A 22 -45.11 23.10 -29.63
N GLN A 23 -44.76 24.34 -29.98
CA GLN A 23 -43.37 24.73 -30.21
C GLN A 23 -42.52 24.64 -28.94
N SER A 24 -43.04 25.14 -27.81
CA SER A 24 -42.35 25.04 -26.53
C SER A 24 -42.20 23.59 -26.05
N SER A 25 -43.22 22.76 -26.23
CA SER A 25 -43.15 21.32 -25.93
C SER A 25 -42.10 20.60 -26.79
N HIS A 26 -42.10 20.85 -28.10
CA HIS A 26 -41.14 20.25 -29.02
C HIS A 26 -39.70 20.67 -28.70
N GLU A 27 -39.47 21.94 -28.37
CA GLU A 27 -38.16 22.43 -27.94
C GLU A 27 -37.72 21.79 -26.61
N GLY A 28 -38.64 21.62 -25.66
CA GLY A 28 -38.39 20.89 -24.42
C GLY A 28 -37.96 19.44 -24.68
N THR A 29 -38.68 18.71 -25.52
CA THR A 29 -38.33 17.34 -25.92
C THR A 29 -36.97 17.28 -26.61
N ARG A 30 -36.69 18.21 -27.53
CA ARG A 30 -35.40 18.29 -28.24
C ARG A 30 -34.24 18.52 -27.28
N ASN A 31 -34.42 19.37 -26.27
CA ASN A 31 -33.40 19.64 -25.27
C ASN A 31 -33.16 18.43 -24.36
N ILE A 32 -34.21 17.71 -23.96
CA ILE A 32 -34.10 16.46 -23.21
C ILE A 32 -33.33 15.41 -24.02
N LEU A 33 -33.64 15.25 -25.31
CA LEU A 33 -32.94 14.31 -26.20
C LEU A 33 -31.45 14.64 -26.31
N LYS A 34 -31.09 15.91 -26.52
CA LYS A 34 -29.69 16.35 -26.55
C LYS A 34 -28.97 16.07 -25.24
N GLN A 35 -29.61 16.32 -24.10
CA GLN A 35 -29.01 16.03 -22.79
C GLN A 35 -28.80 14.53 -22.57
N MET A 36 -29.74 13.70 -23.01
CA MET A 36 -29.61 12.23 -22.95
C MET A 36 -28.47 11.74 -23.85
N GLU A 37 -28.38 12.26 -25.08
CA GLU A 37 -27.31 11.95 -26.03
C GLU A 37 -25.93 12.32 -25.48
N GLU A 38 -25.81 13.52 -24.88
CA GLU A 38 -24.58 13.97 -24.24
C GLU A 38 -24.19 13.09 -23.05
N LYS A 39 -25.16 12.71 -22.21
CA LYS A 39 -24.92 11.79 -21.09
C LYS A 39 -24.46 10.43 -21.59
N LEU A 40 -25.11 9.88 -22.61
CA LEU A 40 -24.72 8.61 -23.21
C LEU A 40 -23.30 8.68 -23.73
N ARG A 41 -22.97 9.71 -24.51
CA ARG A 41 -21.62 9.92 -25.05
C ARG A 41 -20.56 9.94 -23.95
N LYS A 42 -20.78 10.74 -22.90
CA LYS A 42 -19.87 10.84 -21.76
C LYS A 42 -19.70 9.50 -21.04
N THR A 43 -20.80 8.81 -20.75
CA THR A 43 -20.74 7.50 -20.08
C THR A 43 -20.00 6.46 -20.92
N THR A 44 -20.17 6.47 -22.25
CA THR A 44 -19.42 5.58 -23.16
C THR A 44 -17.93 5.92 -23.15
N GLU A 45 -17.57 7.20 -23.26
CA GLU A 45 -16.16 7.62 -23.22
C GLU A 45 -15.50 7.26 -21.88
N ASP A 46 -16.18 7.52 -20.76
CA ASP A 46 -15.70 7.12 -19.43
C ASP A 46 -15.51 5.60 -19.35
N THR A 47 -16.45 4.82 -19.85
CA THR A 47 -16.37 3.35 -19.87
C THR A 47 -15.16 2.87 -20.68
N ASP A 48 -14.92 3.43 -21.86
CA ASP A 48 -13.79 3.09 -22.71
C ASP A 48 -12.45 3.42 -22.02
N ILE A 49 -12.38 4.56 -21.31
CA ILE A 49 -11.21 4.95 -20.51
C ILE A 49 -10.96 3.92 -19.40
N TYR A 50 -11.99 3.55 -18.64
CA TYR A 50 -11.85 2.57 -17.56
C TYR A 50 -11.47 1.19 -18.09
N GLU A 51 -12.01 0.76 -19.23
CA GLU A 51 -11.65 -0.49 -19.86
C GLU A 51 -10.20 -0.49 -20.34
N ASN A 52 -9.72 0.60 -20.95
CA ASN A 52 -8.32 0.71 -21.34
C ASN A 52 -7.40 0.65 -20.12
N ARG A 53 -7.70 1.40 -19.06
CA ARG A 53 -6.92 1.38 -17.81
C ARG A 53 -6.91 0.00 -17.17
N TYR A 54 -8.06 -0.68 -17.13
CA TYR A 54 -8.16 -2.04 -16.61
C TYR A 54 -7.26 -2.99 -17.42
N ARG A 55 -7.33 -2.93 -18.75
CA ARG A 55 -6.49 -3.75 -19.64
C ARG A 55 -4.99 -3.52 -19.41
N GLU A 56 -4.56 -2.28 -19.25
CA GLU A 56 -3.16 -1.95 -18.93
C GLU A 56 -2.73 -2.50 -17.58
N MET A 57 -3.59 -2.36 -16.56
CA MET A 57 -3.35 -2.89 -15.22
C MET A 57 -3.26 -4.42 -15.23
N SER A 58 -4.18 -5.10 -15.91
CA SER A 58 -4.18 -6.55 -16.06
C SER A 58 -2.92 -7.05 -16.75
N LYS A 59 -2.45 -6.40 -17.82
CA LYS A 59 -1.17 -6.74 -18.46
C LYS A 59 0.01 -6.65 -17.49
N THR A 60 0.03 -5.60 -16.67
CA THR A 60 1.09 -5.38 -15.68
C THR A 60 1.06 -6.46 -14.60
N LEU A 61 -0.13 -6.81 -14.10
CA LEU A 61 -0.30 -7.91 -13.14
C LEU A 61 0.15 -9.26 -13.71
N GLU A 62 -0.20 -9.57 -14.95
CA GLU A 62 0.24 -10.82 -15.60
C GLU A 62 1.77 -10.86 -15.78
N TYR A 63 2.39 -9.74 -16.13
CA TYR A 63 3.86 -9.66 -16.16
C TYR A 63 4.48 -9.89 -14.78
N LEU A 64 3.89 -9.33 -13.72
CA LEU A 64 4.34 -9.53 -12.36
C LEU A 64 4.22 -10.99 -11.93
N LYS A 65 3.07 -11.64 -12.15
CA LYS A 65 2.86 -13.07 -11.85
C LYS A 65 3.91 -13.94 -12.53
N ASN A 66 4.15 -13.72 -13.82
CA ASN A 66 5.17 -14.43 -14.59
C ASN A 66 6.59 -14.20 -14.04
N SER A 67 6.89 -12.97 -13.60
CA SER A 67 8.18 -12.63 -13.01
C SER A 67 8.40 -13.31 -11.66
N VAL A 68 7.35 -13.37 -10.83
CA VAL A 68 7.36 -14.09 -9.55
C VAL A 68 7.54 -15.58 -9.79
N GLU A 69 6.85 -16.17 -10.77
CA GLU A 69 7.01 -17.58 -11.11
C GLU A 69 8.45 -17.90 -11.54
N LYS A 70 9.05 -17.05 -12.38
CA LYS A 70 10.45 -17.18 -12.79
C LYS A 70 11.40 -17.08 -11.60
N LEU A 71 11.18 -16.11 -10.71
CA LEU A 71 12.02 -15.94 -9.51
C LEU A 71 11.91 -17.15 -8.60
N PHE A 72 10.69 -17.62 -8.33
CA PHE A 72 10.41 -18.77 -7.49
C PHE A 72 11.14 -20.03 -7.98
N LYS A 73 11.15 -20.26 -9.30
CA LYS A 73 11.93 -21.35 -9.94
C LYS A 73 13.44 -21.12 -9.83
N LYS A 74 13.91 -19.89 -10.06
CA LYS A 74 15.35 -19.55 -10.05
C LYS A 74 16.01 -19.78 -8.69
N ILE A 75 15.33 -19.43 -7.60
CA ILE A 75 15.84 -19.62 -6.22
C ILE A 75 15.50 -21.00 -5.64
N ASN A 76 14.92 -21.90 -6.45
CA ASN A 76 14.48 -23.23 -6.05
C ASN A 76 13.59 -23.21 -4.79
N CYS A 77 12.61 -22.29 -4.75
CA CYS A 77 11.61 -22.29 -3.69
C CYS A 77 10.73 -23.54 -3.78
N ASN A 78 10.33 -24.07 -2.62
CA ASN A 78 9.48 -25.25 -2.58
C ASN A 78 8.00 -24.84 -2.58
N ALA A 79 7.27 -25.14 -3.65
CA ALA A 79 5.85 -24.84 -3.78
C ALA A 79 4.96 -25.72 -2.87
N THR A 80 5.48 -26.80 -2.29
CA THR A 80 4.70 -27.68 -1.40
C THR A 80 4.23 -26.97 -0.14
N GLU A 81 4.96 -25.96 0.35
CA GLU A 81 4.53 -25.17 1.51
C GLU A 81 3.26 -24.36 1.20
N ILE A 82 3.10 -23.92 -0.05
CA ILE A 82 1.90 -23.22 -0.56
C ILE A 82 0.78 -24.23 -0.80
N LEU A 83 1.09 -25.35 -1.46
CA LEU A 83 0.11 -26.41 -1.74
C LEU A 83 -0.52 -26.95 -0.45
N GLY A 84 0.28 -27.11 0.61
CA GLY A 84 -0.19 -27.59 1.91
C GLY A 84 -0.96 -26.55 2.72
N LYS A 85 -0.59 -25.26 2.63
CA LYS A 85 -1.26 -24.17 3.38
C LYS A 85 -2.51 -23.63 2.70
N LEU A 86 -2.53 -23.62 1.37
CA LEU A 86 -3.60 -23.01 0.56
C LEU A 86 -4.43 -24.04 -0.22
N GLY A 87 -4.00 -25.31 -0.29
CA GLY A 87 -4.70 -26.35 -1.06
C GLY A 87 -4.81 -26.03 -2.55
N GLU A 88 -3.98 -25.10 -3.04
CA GLU A 88 -4.16 -24.46 -4.34
C GLU A 88 -3.48 -25.25 -5.47
N THR A 89 -3.95 -25.08 -6.71
CA THR A 89 -3.51 -25.83 -7.90
C THR A 89 -2.07 -25.55 -8.36
N GLY A 90 -1.22 -24.96 -7.50
CA GLY A 90 0.17 -24.60 -7.81
C GLY A 90 0.35 -23.47 -8.83
N LYS A 91 -0.73 -22.80 -9.24
CA LYS A 91 -0.71 -21.63 -10.12
C LYS A 91 -0.69 -20.35 -9.29
N ILE A 92 0.05 -19.34 -9.73
CA ILE A 92 0.06 -18.03 -9.09
C ILE A 92 -1.21 -17.26 -9.49
N THR A 93 -1.99 -16.84 -8.50
CA THR A 93 -3.22 -16.07 -8.60
C THR A 93 -3.07 -14.75 -7.83
N ASP A 94 -3.96 -13.79 -8.07
CA ASP A 94 -3.89 -12.51 -7.35
C ASP A 94 -4.08 -12.66 -5.83
N SER A 95 -4.86 -13.67 -5.40
CA SER A 95 -5.10 -13.96 -3.99
C SER A 95 -3.93 -14.64 -3.27
N ASN A 96 -3.07 -15.35 -4.02
CA ASN A 96 -1.96 -16.10 -3.44
C ASN A 96 -0.59 -15.42 -3.58
N LEU A 97 -0.53 -14.34 -4.37
CA LEU A 97 0.71 -13.66 -4.73
C LEU A 97 1.49 -13.19 -3.50
N GLN A 98 0.78 -12.70 -2.47
CA GLN A 98 1.38 -12.25 -1.22
C GLN A 98 2.08 -13.40 -0.46
N GLN A 99 1.51 -14.60 -0.51
CA GLN A 99 2.07 -15.79 0.14
C GLN A 99 3.29 -16.31 -0.63
N TYR A 100 3.27 -16.23 -1.97
CA TYR A 100 4.46 -16.47 -2.79
C TYR A 100 5.60 -15.49 -2.42
N PHE A 101 5.29 -14.19 -2.23
CA PHE A 101 6.30 -13.21 -1.80
C PHE A 101 6.88 -13.54 -0.43
N ALA A 102 6.05 -13.90 0.56
CA ALA A 102 6.53 -14.26 1.90
C ALA A 102 7.52 -15.44 1.88
N ILE A 103 7.29 -16.42 1.00
CA ILE A 103 8.18 -17.58 0.84
C ILE A 103 9.48 -17.20 0.14
N ILE A 104 9.39 -16.38 -0.90
CA ILE A 104 10.56 -15.85 -1.60
C ILE A 104 11.43 -15.03 -0.63
N GLU A 105 10.81 -14.17 0.18
CA GLU A 105 11.47 -13.36 1.19
C GLU A 105 12.19 -14.25 2.22
N LYS A 106 11.48 -15.20 2.82
CA LYS A 106 12.07 -16.16 3.77
C LYS A 106 13.26 -16.91 3.16
N LYS A 107 13.09 -17.47 1.96
CA LYS A 107 14.16 -18.21 1.27
C LYS A 107 15.36 -17.33 0.96
N THR A 108 15.12 -16.09 0.54
CA THR A 108 16.19 -15.13 0.25
C THR A 108 16.94 -14.78 1.52
N ASN A 109 16.23 -14.54 2.63
CA ASN A 109 16.85 -14.28 3.93
C ASN A 109 17.70 -15.47 4.41
N ASP A 110 17.20 -16.71 4.27
CA ASP A 110 17.96 -17.92 4.62
C ASP A 110 19.25 -18.04 3.80
N LEU A 111 19.19 -17.76 2.49
CA LEU A 111 20.36 -17.77 1.61
C LEU A 111 21.38 -16.69 1.99
N LEU A 112 20.91 -15.50 2.37
CA LEU A 112 21.77 -14.41 2.84
C LEU A 112 22.47 -14.77 4.16
N LEU A 113 21.74 -15.39 5.09
CA LEU A 113 22.31 -15.84 6.36
C LEU A 113 23.40 -16.91 6.13
N LEU A 114 23.15 -17.90 5.28
CA LEU A 114 24.15 -18.91 4.93
C LEU A 114 25.40 -18.31 4.28
N GLU A 115 25.24 -17.30 3.41
CA GLU A 115 26.34 -16.60 2.78
C GLU A 115 27.20 -15.85 3.81
N SER A 116 26.56 -15.10 4.70
CA SER A 116 27.27 -14.38 5.77
C SER A 116 28.03 -15.31 6.70
N PHE A 117 27.45 -16.46 7.09
CA PHE A 117 28.12 -17.47 7.90
C PHE A 117 29.32 -18.10 7.18
N ARG A 118 29.22 -18.33 5.87
CA ARG A 118 30.34 -18.82 5.06
C ARG A 118 31.49 -17.81 5.03
N ARG A 119 31.20 -16.52 4.84
CA ARG A 119 32.23 -15.46 4.83
C ARG A 119 32.93 -15.32 6.18
N LEU A 120 32.20 -15.46 7.28
CA LEU A 120 32.77 -15.46 8.63
C LEU A 120 33.79 -16.60 8.81
N GLN A 121 33.46 -17.83 8.38
CA GLN A 121 34.40 -18.94 8.41
C GLN A 121 35.62 -18.72 7.50
N GLU A 122 35.44 -18.13 6.32
CA GLU A 122 36.55 -17.80 5.41
C GLU A 122 37.50 -16.74 6.01
N ALA A 123 36.97 -15.80 6.83
CA ALA A 123 37.76 -14.78 7.52
C ALA A 123 38.55 -15.32 8.73
N GLU A 124 38.16 -16.48 9.28
CA GLU A 124 38.76 -17.11 10.46
C GLU A 124 39.74 -18.25 10.10
N GLY A 125 40.06 -18.40 8.80
CA GLY A 125 41.00 -19.40 8.30
C GLY A 125 42.46 -19.16 8.75
N PRO A 126 43.27 -20.23 8.89
CA PRO A 126 44.60 -20.18 9.52
C PRO A 126 45.68 -19.37 8.76
N ASP A 127 45.38 -18.83 7.58
CA ASP A 127 46.32 -18.07 6.71
C ASP A 127 46.08 -16.54 6.74
N VAL A 128 45.25 -16.02 7.64
CA VAL A 128 44.89 -14.59 7.67
C VAL A 128 45.57 -13.88 8.84
N ASP A 129 46.75 -13.30 8.59
CA ASP A 129 47.60 -12.55 9.55
C ASP A 129 46.98 -11.19 9.97
N VAL A 130 45.79 -10.83 9.45
CA VAL A 130 45.09 -9.58 9.75
C VAL A 130 43.58 -9.83 9.84
N PRO A 131 42.92 -9.66 11.01
CA PRO A 131 41.48 -9.82 11.12
C PRO A 131 40.78 -8.86 10.15
N GLN A 132 40.20 -9.39 9.08
CA GLN A 132 39.43 -8.54 8.16
C GLN A 132 38.16 -8.08 8.89
N PRO A 133 37.91 -6.76 8.97
CA PRO A 133 36.67 -6.27 9.56
C PRO A 133 35.48 -6.91 8.86
N PHE A 134 34.53 -7.45 9.62
CA PHE A 134 33.27 -7.94 9.08
C PHE A 134 32.54 -6.78 8.39
N VAL A 135 32.59 -6.72 7.07
CA VAL A 135 31.86 -5.74 6.28
C VAL A 135 30.55 -6.38 5.86
N ASN A 136 29.43 -5.96 6.46
CA ASN A 136 28.11 -6.45 6.08
C ASN A 136 27.79 -6.03 4.63
N PRO A 137 27.71 -6.96 3.66
CA PRO A 137 27.51 -6.62 2.24
C PRO A 137 26.16 -5.97 1.96
N PHE A 138 25.15 -6.19 2.82
CA PHE A 138 23.85 -5.53 2.73
C PHE A 138 23.95 -4.02 2.97
N TRP A 139 24.97 -3.62 3.71
CA TRP A 139 25.33 -2.24 4.01
C TRP A 139 26.54 -1.83 3.17
N GLY A 140 26.55 -2.19 1.89
CA GLY A 140 27.62 -1.83 0.95
C GLY A 140 27.93 -0.32 0.85
N GLY A 141 27.10 0.55 1.46
CA GLY A 141 27.38 1.98 1.66
C GLY A 141 28.13 2.34 2.95
N SER A 142 28.19 1.45 3.95
CA SER A 142 28.90 1.68 5.23
C SER A 142 30.41 1.58 5.12
N ALA A 143 30.95 1.08 4.00
CA ALA A 143 32.38 1.04 3.75
C ALA A 143 33.03 2.43 3.73
N LEU A 144 32.23 3.51 3.59
CA LEU A 144 32.70 4.90 3.67
C LEU A 144 32.64 5.49 5.09
N LEU A 145 31.99 4.81 6.04
CA LEU A 145 31.97 5.22 7.43
C LEU A 145 33.20 4.63 8.11
N LYS A 146 34.11 5.50 8.53
CA LYS A 146 35.29 5.11 9.30
C LYS A 146 34.81 4.31 10.53
N PRO A 147 35.29 3.07 10.76
CA PRO A 147 35.00 2.36 11.99
C PRO A 147 35.36 3.26 13.18
N PRO A 148 34.46 3.49 14.14
CA PRO A 148 34.80 4.24 15.34
C PRO A 148 36.00 3.55 16.00
N GLU A 149 37.03 4.35 16.33
CA GLU A 149 38.23 3.83 16.98
C GLU A 149 37.84 3.05 18.24
N PRO A 150 38.45 1.88 18.50
CA PRO A 150 38.12 1.09 19.67
C PRO A 150 38.40 1.91 20.93
N LEU A 151 37.33 2.42 21.54
CA LEU A 151 37.37 3.08 22.83
C LEU A 151 37.84 2.04 23.84
N ARG A 152 39.05 2.25 24.39
CA ARG A 152 39.54 1.44 25.50
C ARG A 152 38.73 1.76 26.75
N VAL A 153 37.67 0.99 26.96
CA VAL A 153 36.93 1.01 28.21
C VAL A 153 37.79 0.32 29.26
N VAL A 154 38.44 1.11 30.10
CA VAL A 154 39.10 0.60 31.31
C VAL A 154 38.00 0.34 32.34
N PRO A 155 37.86 -0.89 32.86
CA PRO A 155 36.90 -1.16 33.93
C PRO A 155 37.24 -0.32 35.17
N PRO A 156 36.27 0.31 35.84
CA PRO A 156 36.53 0.98 37.11
C PRO A 156 37.02 -0.05 38.13
N VAL A 157 38.17 0.25 38.75
CA VAL A 157 38.73 -0.57 39.83
C VAL A 157 37.83 -0.41 41.04
N PHE A 158 37.12 -1.48 41.42
CA PHE A 158 36.50 -1.56 42.74
C PHE A 158 37.61 -1.78 43.77
N GLY A 159 38.01 -0.70 44.45
CA GLY A 159 38.84 -0.79 45.62
C GLY A 159 38.09 -1.57 46.70
N ALA A 160 38.68 -2.67 47.16
CA ALA A 160 38.27 -3.28 48.41
C ALA A 160 38.60 -2.29 49.52
N ASP A 161 37.59 -1.65 50.11
CA ASP A 161 37.51 -1.38 51.55
C ASP A 161 36.20 -0.67 51.94
N SER A 162 35.71 -1.05 53.12
CA SER A 162 34.53 -0.55 53.84
C SER A 162 33.18 -1.14 53.43
N PHE A 163 33.03 -2.45 53.67
CA PHE A 163 31.81 -2.92 54.33
C PHE A 163 31.80 -2.31 55.74
N SER A 164 30.97 -1.29 55.96
CA SER A 164 30.54 -0.93 57.31
C SER A 164 29.04 -0.68 57.30
N ASP A 165 28.40 -1.61 57.96
CA ASP A 165 26.99 -1.81 58.23
C ASP A 165 26.35 -0.57 58.88
N LYS A 166 25.32 0.00 58.23
CA LYS A 166 24.23 0.73 58.90
C LYS A 166 22.94 0.53 58.12
N VAL A 167 22.17 -0.43 58.61
CA VAL A 167 20.73 -0.54 58.42
C VAL A 167 20.05 0.69 59.04
N GLU A 168 19.34 1.47 58.23
CA GLU A 168 18.17 2.20 58.72
C GLU A 168 17.11 2.30 57.61
N GLU A 169 15.89 2.01 58.04
CA GLU A 169 14.66 1.68 57.35
C GLU A 169 13.95 2.95 56.84
N GLY A 170 13.28 2.90 55.68
CA GLY A 170 12.46 4.03 55.22
C GLY A 170 12.02 4.01 53.76
N SER A 171 10.94 3.27 53.50
CA SER A 171 9.77 3.64 52.71
C SER A 171 9.90 4.33 51.34
N GLU A 172 9.27 3.67 50.36
CA GLU A 172 8.40 4.23 49.31
C GLU A 172 9.00 4.67 47.96
N LEU A 173 8.84 3.72 47.02
CA LEU A 173 8.43 3.86 45.63
C LEU A 173 8.71 5.18 44.90
N GLY A 174 9.70 5.11 44.01
CA GLY A 174 9.70 5.91 42.80
C GLY A 174 8.69 5.39 41.78
N THR A 175 8.13 6.30 41.00
CA THR A 175 7.84 6.11 39.58
C THR A 175 7.80 7.48 38.92
N ASN A 176 8.85 7.86 38.20
CA ASN A 176 8.76 8.82 37.10
C ASN A 176 8.97 8.02 35.82
N SER A 177 7.85 7.57 35.24
CA SER A 177 7.80 7.11 33.85
C SER A 177 7.25 8.26 33.02
N GLN A 178 8.10 8.85 32.19
CA GLN A 178 7.66 9.62 31.04
C GLN A 178 8.46 9.18 29.82
N PHE A 179 7.73 9.18 28.69
CA PHE A 179 8.15 8.98 27.30
C PHE A 179 8.12 7.55 26.76
N LEU A 180 6.97 7.19 26.14
CA LEU A 180 6.82 7.28 24.68
C LEU A 180 5.38 6.90 24.27
N THR A 181 4.57 7.90 23.92
CA THR A 181 3.34 7.69 23.16
C THR A 181 3.35 8.64 21.97
N GLU A 182 3.78 8.16 20.81
CA GLU A 182 3.38 8.72 19.52
C GLU A 182 2.80 7.59 18.68
N LEU A 183 1.47 7.58 18.56
CA LEU A 183 0.72 6.80 17.57
C LEU A 183 -0.06 7.78 16.69
N CYS A 184 0.22 7.68 15.39
CA CYS A 184 -0.60 8.01 14.20
C CYS A 184 -1.58 9.19 14.26
N PRO A 185 -1.35 10.27 13.47
CA PRO A 185 -2.40 11.21 13.13
C PRO A 185 -3.14 10.72 11.88
N GLY A 186 -4.44 10.44 11.99
CA GLY A 186 -5.29 10.31 10.80
C GLY A 186 -6.35 9.22 10.86
N CYS A 187 -7.26 9.29 11.82
CA CYS A 187 -8.59 8.69 11.72
C CYS A 187 -9.54 9.49 12.64
N SER A 188 -10.03 10.62 12.15
CA SER A 188 -11.16 11.32 12.76
C SER A 188 -12.18 11.66 11.67
N GLY A 189 -13.39 11.09 11.81
CA GLY A 189 -14.55 11.54 11.06
C GLY A 189 -15.39 10.44 10.41
N ILE A 190 -16.10 9.65 11.22
CA ILE A 190 -17.37 9.03 10.77
C ILE A 190 -18.47 9.62 11.64
N PRO A 191 -19.37 10.47 11.11
CA PRO A 191 -20.55 10.89 11.84
C PRO A 191 -21.61 9.77 11.77
N SER A 192 -22.04 9.32 12.94
CA SER A 192 -23.23 8.49 13.14
C SER A 192 -24.47 9.26 12.66
N GLY A 193 -25.18 8.70 11.67
CA GLY A 193 -26.47 9.20 11.16
C GLY A 193 -27.65 8.84 12.06
N PRO A 194 -28.81 9.51 11.86
CA PRO A 194 -29.83 9.70 12.89
C PRO A 194 -30.95 8.66 12.89
N GLN A 195 -31.72 8.67 13.99
CA GLN A 195 -33.04 8.03 14.13
C GLN A 195 -34.05 8.57 13.12
#